data_AF-A0AAN6GZQ1-F1
#
_entry.id   AF-A0AAN6GZQ1-F1
#
_cell.length_a   1.000
_cell.length_b   1.000
_cell.length_c   1.000
_cell.angle_alpha   90.00
_cell.angle_beta   90.00
_cell.angle_gamma   90.00
#
_symmetry.space_group_name_H-M   'P 1'
#
loop_
_entity.id
_entity.type
_entity.pdbx_description
1 polymer ?
#
loop_
_entity_poly.entity_id
_entity_poly.type
_entity_poly.pdbx_seq_one_letter_code
_entity_poly.pdbx_strand_id
1 'polypeptide(L)'
;MATDLKAARDIQHGVIDESVVPGTVHMVDLDQTMQAKHSKAHRDIVLVPTPSDDPNDPLNWSPRRKTMALVCMCVYVWFNGIANSVVYSVLVPLSEALDLSVGDLNAGTGYLFLLAGWGLLFFQPFALQYGKRPTYLISTAATIALTMWGPHAKGNGQWIAKNVLGGFFGSPIEALPEM
;
A
#
# COMPACT_ATOMS: atom_id res chain seq x y z
N MET A 1 -6.84 -56.87 9.69
CA MET A 1 -6.76 -56.06 8.45
C MET A 1 -7.56 -54.75 8.52
N ALA A 2 -7.87 -54.22 9.72
CA ALA A 2 -8.59 -52.94 9.88
C ALA A 2 -7.77 -51.89 10.68
N THR A 3 -6.64 -52.30 11.25
CA THR A 3 -5.78 -51.46 12.10
C THR A 3 -4.85 -50.55 11.30
N ASP A 4 -4.47 -50.95 10.08
CA ASP A 4 -3.58 -50.17 9.19
C ASP A 4 -4.28 -48.98 8.49
N LEU A 5 -5.60 -49.04 8.32
CA LEU A 5 -6.34 -47.99 7.62
C LEU A 5 -6.53 -46.72 8.45
N LYS A 6 -6.46 -46.80 9.79
CA LYS A 6 -6.45 -45.61 10.65
C LYS A 6 -5.09 -44.92 10.63
N ALA A 7 -4.01 -45.67 10.75
CA ALA A 7 -2.65 -45.13 10.70
C ALA A 7 -2.33 -44.45 9.36
N ALA A 8 -2.82 -44.99 8.23
CA ALA A 8 -2.61 -44.39 6.91
C ALA A 8 -3.39 -43.08 6.70
N ARG A 9 -4.48 -42.87 7.44
CA ARG A 9 -5.34 -41.68 7.29
C ARG A 9 -4.81 -40.48 8.09
N ASP A 10 -4.07 -40.73 9.16
CA ASP A 10 -3.45 -39.70 10.02
C ASP A 10 -2.14 -39.12 9.46
N ILE A 11 -1.53 -39.75 8.45
CA ILE A 11 -0.24 -39.28 7.89
C ILE A 11 -0.47 -38.16 6.85
N GLN A 12 -1.68 -38.03 6.30
CA GLN A 12 -1.94 -37.11 5.18
C GLN A 12 -2.48 -35.74 5.61
N HIS A 13 -2.93 -35.58 6.86
CA HIS A 13 -3.32 -34.30 7.44
C HIS A 13 -2.58 -34.21 8.77
N GLY A 14 -1.62 -33.28 8.87
CA GLY A 14 -0.86 -33.08 10.11
C GLY A 14 -1.82 -33.04 11.31
N VAL A 15 -1.48 -33.76 12.37
CA VAL A 15 -2.28 -33.98 13.59
C VAL A 15 -3.09 -32.73 13.92
N ILE A 16 -4.40 -32.77 13.63
CA ILE A 16 -5.30 -31.67 13.95
C ILE A 16 -5.65 -31.84 15.41
N ASP A 17 -5.13 -30.95 16.25
CA ASP A 17 -5.50 -30.89 17.65
C ASP A 17 -6.97 -30.41 17.75
N GLU A 18 -7.90 -31.35 17.94
CA GLU A 18 -9.34 -31.09 18.09
C GLU A 18 -9.69 -30.27 19.35
N SER A 19 -8.74 -30.04 20.26
CA SER A 19 -8.93 -29.14 21.40
C SER A 19 -8.89 -27.65 21.00
N VAL A 20 -8.35 -27.35 19.81
CA VAL A 20 -8.20 -25.98 19.30
C VAL A 20 -9.47 -25.58 18.55
N VAL A 21 -10.19 -24.58 19.08
CA VAL A 21 -11.37 -24.01 18.42
C VAL A 21 -10.94 -23.43 17.06
N PRO A 22 -11.58 -23.84 15.95
CA PRO A 22 -11.24 -23.34 14.62
C PRO A 22 -11.24 -21.80 14.58
N GLY A 23 -10.12 -21.21 14.15
CA GLY A 23 -9.92 -19.75 14.09
C GLY A 23 -9.24 -19.14 15.32
N THR A 24 -8.91 -19.92 16.34
CA THR A 24 -8.07 -19.46 17.46
C THR A 24 -6.61 -19.85 17.25
N VAL A 25 -5.67 -19.01 17.72
CA VAL A 25 -4.23 -19.28 17.67
C VAL A 25 -3.67 -19.28 19.08
N HIS A 26 -2.91 -20.32 19.41
CA HIS A 26 -2.30 -20.49 20.72
C HIS A 26 -1.06 -19.61 20.86
N MET A 27 -1.15 -18.56 21.69
CA MET A 27 -0.09 -17.55 21.86
C MET A 27 0.82 -17.80 23.07
N VAL A 28 0.46 -18.73 23.96
CA VAL A 28 1.18 -18.97 25.21
C VAL A 28 1.47 -20.46 25.34
N ASP A 29 2.71 -20.86 25.10
CA ASP A 29 3.17 -22.24 25.24
C ASP A 29 4.03 -22.36 26.50
N LEU A 30 3.41 -22.81 27.59
CA LEU A 30 4.05 -22.99 28.90
C LEU A 30 4.96 -24.23 28.94
N ASP A 31 4.65 -25.26 28.13
CA ASP A 31 5.33 -26.56 28.15
C ASP A 31 6.45 -26.64 27.10
N GLN A 32 6.68 -25.56 26.34
CA GLN A 32 7.66 -25.48 25.24
C GLN A 32 7.53 -26.62 24.21
N THR A 33 6.31 -27.10 24.00
CA THR A 33 6.04 -28.24 23.11
C THR A 33 5.89 -27.82 21.66
N MET A 34 5.64 -26.53 21.39
CA MET A 34 5.45 -26.01 20.05
C MET A 34 6.78 -25.62 19.40
N GLN A 35 7.00 -26.10 18.17
CA GLN A 35 8.13 -25.71 17.32
C GLN A 35 7.89 -24.33 16.68
N ALA A 36 7.67 -23.31 17.49
CA ALA A 36 7.44 -21.94 17.05
C ALA A 36 8.50 -20.99 17.64
N LYS A 37 8.76 -19.86 16.97
CA LYS A 37 9.69 -18.86 17.52
C LYS A 37 9.01 -18.13 18.68
N HIS A 38 9.61 -18.26 19.86
CA HIS A 38 9.16 -17.57 21.06
C HIS A 38 9.79 -16.17 21.18
N SER A 39 9.15 -15.28 21.94
CA SER A 39 9.69 -13.96 22.24
C SER A 39 11.02 -14.05 22.98
N LYS A 40 11.98 -13.18 22.62
CA LYS A 40 13.29 -13.09 23.31
C LYS A 40 13.16 -12.67 24.78
N ALA A 41 12.09 -11.94 25.14
CA ALA A 41 11.85 -11.47 26.50
C ALA A 41 11.06 -12.47 27.35
N HIS A 42 10.15 -13.23 26.74
CA HIS A 42 9.30 -14.21 27.40
C HIS A 42 9.23 -15.47 26.54
N ARG A 43 9.96 -16.51 26.96
CA ARG A 43 10.05 -17.79 26.24
C ARG A 43 8.72 -18.53 26.14
N ASP A 44 7.73 -18.16 26.94
CA ASP A 44 6.41 -18.80 26.94
C ASP A 44 5.49 -18.17 25.90
N ILE A 45 5.85 -17.02 25.32
CA ILE A 45 5.01 -16.31 24.34
C ILE A 45 5.42 -16.73 22.92
N VAL A 46 4.47 -17.33 22.20
CA VAL A 46 4.59 -17.71 20.79
C VAL A 46 4.27 -16.52 19.90
N LEU A 47 5.18 -16.18 18.98
CA LEU A 47 4.99 -15.07 18.04
C LEU A 47 4.10 -15.51 16.88
N VAL A 48 3.00 -14.79 16.66
CA VAL A 48 2.07 -15.04 15.56
C VAL A 48 1.87 -13.75 14.75
N PRO A 49 2.22 -13.72 13.46
CA PRO A 49 2.96 -14.73 12.71
C PRO A 49 4.40 -14.90 13.21
N THR A 50 4.97 -16.10 13.04
CA THR A 50 6.35 -16.38 13.42
C THR A 50 7.32 -15.59 12.51
N PRO A 51 8.29 -14.84 13.06
CA PRO A 51 9.23 -14.09 12.24
C PRO A 51 10.09 -15.04 11.40
N SER A 52 10.17 -14.78 10.10
CA SER A 52 11.06 -15.51 9.19
C SER A 52 12.53 -15.24 9.55
N ASP A 53 13.47 -16.07 9.07
CA ASP A 53 14.92 -15.82 9.24
C ASP A 53 15.48 -14.83 8.20
N ASP A 54 14.63 -14.33 7.29
CA ASP A 54 15.03 -13.33 6.31
C ASP A 54 15.26 -11.95 6.99
N PRO A 55 16.44 -11.31 6.84
CA PRO A 55 16.71 -9.96 7.34
C PRO A 55 15.85 -8.87 6.67
N ASN A 56 15.18 -9.17 5.56
CA ASN A 56 14.21 -8.28 4.91
C ASN A 56 12.79 -8.43 5.46
N ASP A 57 12.52 -9.41 6.30
CA ASP A 57 11.24 -9.55 6.99
C ASP A 57 10.97 -8.29 7.85
N PRO A 58 9.89 -7.53 7.60
CA PRO A 58 9.51 -6.39 8.41
C PRO A 58 9.47 -6.71 9.90
N LEU A 59 9.14 -7.95 10.29
CA LEU A 59 9.09 -8.37 11.69
C LEU A 59 10.44 -8.23 12.38
N ASN A 60 11.54 -8.50 11.67
CA ASN A 60 12.92 -8.48 12.18
C ASN A 60 13.56 -7.09 12.22
N TRP A 61 12.92 -6.06 11.66
CA TRP A 61 13.52 -4.73 11.59
C TRP A 61 13.61 -4.06 12.96
N SER A 62 14.70 -3.33 13.19
CA SER A 62 14.84 -2.48 14.38
C SER A 62 13.72 -1.43 14.43
N PRO A 63 13.26 -1.01 15.62
CA PRO A 63 12.21 0.00 15.74
C PRO A 63 12.50 1.28 14.96
N ARG A 64 13.76 1.73 14.94
CA ARG A 64 14.18 2.91 14.16
C ARG A 64 13.96 2.74 12.66
N ARG A 65 14.27 1.55 12.11
CA ARG A 65 14.06 1.26 10.68
C ARG A 65 12.57 1.22 10.34
N LYS A 66 11.74 0.63 11.21
CA LYS A 66 10.28 0.62 11.07
C LYS A 66 9.70 2.04 11.09
N THR A 67 10.10 2.86 12.08
CA THR A 67 9.65 4.25 12.18
C THR A 67 10.11 5.08 10.98
N MET A 68 11.34 4.90 10.50
CA MET A 68 11.82 5.62 9.31
C MET A 68 11.02 5.24 8.05
N ALA A 69 10.72 3.96 7.85
CA ALA A 69 9.90 3.51 6.73
C ALA A 69 8.47 4.09 6.79
N LEU A 70 7.87 4.13 7.99
CA LEU A 70 6.59 4.77 8.23
C LEU A 70 6.63 6.26 7.91
N VAL A 71 7.63 6.99 8.41
CA VAL A 71 7.79 8.43 8.14
C VAL A 71 7.93 8.69 6.64
N CYS A 72 8.71 7.89 5.91
CA CYS A 72 8.83 8.02 4.45
C CYS A 72 7.47 7.85 3.74
N MET A 73 6.67 6.87 4.16
CA MET A 73 5.31 6.69 3.61
C MET A 73 4.39 7.86 3.94
N CYS A 74 4.41 8.34 5.18
CA CYS A 74 3.62 9.51 5.58
C CYS A 74 3.99 10.75 4.78
N VAL A 75 5.29 11.00 4.57
CA VAL A 75 5.80 12.09 3.74
C VAL A 75 5.30 11.93 2.30
N TYR A 76 5.42 10.74 1.70
CA TYR A 76 4.93 10.49 0.34
C TYR A 76 3.45 10.81 0.17
N VAL A 77 2.60 10.32 1.08
CA VAL A 77 1.15 10.58 1.06
C VAL A 77 0.86 12.06 1.28
N TRP A 78 1.53 12.70 2.23
CA TRP A 78 1.29 14.11 2.55
C TRP A 78 1.63 15.02 1.37
N PHE A 79 2.78 14.84 0.73
CA PHE A 79 3.19 15.67 -0.40
C PHE A 79 2.34 15.44 -1.66
N ASN A 80 1.98 14.18 -2.00
CA ASN A 80 1.06 13.95 -3.12
C ASN A 80 -0.34 14.50 -2.82
N GLY A 81 -0.83 14.32 -1.59
CA GLY A 81 -2.13 14.86 -1.15
C GLY A 81 -2.19 16.39 -1.24
N ILE A 82 -1.14 17.09 -0.79
CA ILE A 82 -1.03 18.55 -0.94
C ILE A 82 -1.02 18.94 -2.42
N ALA A 83 -0.20 18.28 -3.25
CA ALA A 83 -0.07 18.62 -4.67
C ALA A 83 -1.41 18.54 -5.41
N ASN A 84 -2.24 17.55 -5.10
CA ASN A 84 -3.57 17.39 -5.69
C ASN A 84 -4.60 18.36 -5.09
N SER A 85 -4.49 18.68 -3.80
CA SER A 85 -5.48 19.52 -3.10
C SER A 85 -5.26 21.03 -3.27
N VAL A 86 -4.03 21.47 -3.56
CA VAL A 86 -3.74 22.91 -3.61
C VAL A 86 -4.52 23.63 -4.72
N VAL A 87 -4.84 22.91 -5.80
CA VAL A 87 -5.56 23.45 -6.97
C VAL A 87 -6.93 24.02 -6.58
N TYR A 88 -7.62 23.42 -5.61
CA TYR A 88 -8.93 23.91 -5.16
C TYR A 88 -8.88 25.31 -4.55
N SER A 89 -7.80 25.62 -3.84
CA SER A 89 -7.65 26.91 -3.16
C SER A 89 -7.37 28.06 -4.12
N VAL A 90 -6.90 27.77 -5.34
CA VAL A 90 -6.46 28.77 -6.32
C VAL A 90 -7.25 28.71 -7.63
N LEU A 91 -8.42 28.05 -7.64
CA LEU A 91 -9.27 27.88 -8.82
C LEU A 91 -9.59 29.19 -9.55
N VAL A 92 -9.93 30.26 -8.82
CA VAL A 92 -10.30 31.56 -9.41
C VAL A 92 -9.07 32.26 -10.02
N PRO A 93 -7.95 32.47 -9.30
CA PRO A 93 -6.72 32.99 -9.92
C PRO A 93 -6.21 32.14 -11.09
N LEU A 94 -6.39 30.83 -11.01
CA LEU A 94 -5.95 29.90 -12.04
C LEU A 94 -6.82 29.98 -13.31
N SER A 95 -8.13 30.22 -13.15
CA SER A 95 -9.06 30.50 -14.23
C SER A 95 -8.64 31.75 -15.01
N GLU A 96 -8.26 32.81 -14.31
CA GLU A 96 -7.75 34.06 -14.92
C GLU A 96 -6.39 33.86 -15.60
N ALA A 97 -5.48 33.10 -14.99
CA ALA A 97 -4.14 32.88 -15.52
C ALA A 97 -4.10 31.95 -16.76
N LEU A 98 -5.00 30.97 -16.82
CA LEU A 98 -5.05 29.98 -17.90
C LEU A 98 -6.07 30.32 -19.00
N ASP A 99 -6.87 31.37 -18.82
CA ASP A 99 -8.01 31.74 -19.66
C ASP A 99 -8.99 30.57 -19.84
N LEU A 100 -9.30 29.90 -18.71
CA LEU A 100 -10.19 28.74 -18.66
C LEU A 100 -11.37 29.00 -17.74
N SER A 101 -12.54 28.45 -18.08
CA SER A 101 -13.70 28.49 -17.20
C SER A 101 -13.44 27.70 -15.92
N VAL A 102 -13.94 28.19 -14.79
CA VAL A 102 -13.96 27.45 -13.51
C VAL A 102 -14.64 26.08 -13.67
N GLY A 103 -15.64 25.98 -14.55
CA GLY A 103 -16.31 24.72 -14.88
C GLY A 103 -15.37 23.71 -15.54
N ASP A 104 -14.54 24.15 -16.49
CA ASP A 104 -13.54 23.30 -17.15
C ASP A 104 -12.45 22.86 -16.19
N LEU A 105 -12.01 23.76 -15.30
CA LEU A 105 -11.03 23.43 -14.27
C LEU A 105 -11.56 22.34 -13.33
N ASN A 106 -12.82 22.48 -12.89
CA ASN A 106 -13.47 21.51 -12.03
C ASN A 106 -13.71 20.16 -12.74
N ALA A 107 -14.08 20.18 -14.03
CA ALA A 107 -14.18 18.97 -14.85
C ALA A 107 -12.83 18.25 -14.97
N GLY A 108 -11.75 19.00 -15.20
CA GLY A 108 -10.37 18.51 -15.19
C GLY A 108 -10.05 17.74 -13.91
N THR A 109 -10.39 18.32 -12.77
CA THR A 109 -10.20 17.68 -11.47
C THR A 109 -11.08 16.43 -11.27
N GLY A 110 -12.30 16.42 -11.80
CA GLY A 110 -13.13 15.22 -11.85
C GLY A 110 -12.46 14.08 -12.61
N TYR A 111 -11.84 14.37 -13.76
CA TYR A 111 -11.07 13.38 -14.52
C TYR A 111 -9.84 12.88 -13.76
N LEU A 112 -9.19 13.74 -12.97
CA LEU A 112 -8.06 13.32 -12.12
C LEU A 112 -8.49 12.21 -11.16
N PHE A 113 -9.58 12.39 -10.41
CA PHE A 113 -10.01 11.35 -9.47
C PHE A 113 -10.61 10.11 -10.14
N LEU A 114 -11.30 10.29 -11.26
CA LEU A 114 -11.76 9.16 -12.07
C LEU A 114 -10.58 8.26 -12.44
N LEU A 115 -9.50 8.85 -12.96
CA LEU A 115 -8.31 8.12 -13.36
C LEU A 115 -7.45 7.67 -12.19
N ALA A 116 -7.53 8.33 -11.03
CA ALA A 116 -6.92 7.81 -9.81
C ALA A 116 -7.57 6.47 -9.40
N GLY A 117 -8.90 6.35 -9.46
CA GLY A 117 -9.57 5.08 -9.21
C GLY A 117 -9.20 4.00 -10.23
N TRP A 118 -9.25 4.32 -11.52
CA TRP A 118 -8.92 3.38 -12.60
C TRP A 118 -7.43 3.00 -12.65
N GLY A 119 -6.54 3.95 -12.39
CA GLY A 119 -5.10 3.72 -12.34
C GLY A 119 -4.73 2.74 -11.24
N LEU A 120 -5.45 2.74 -10.13
CA LEU A 120 -5.19 1.81 -9.03
C LEU A 120 -5.38 0.35 -9.46
N LEU A 121 -6.35 0.04 -10.33
CA LEU A 121 -6.54 -1.31 -10.86
C LEU A 121 -5.32 -1.82 -11.63
N PHE A 122 -4.52 -0.92 -12.21
CA PHE A 122 -3.27 -1.25 -12.89
C PHE A 122 -2.08 -1.29 -11.93
N PHE A 123 -1.97 -0.29 -11.04
CA PHE A 123 -0.82 -0.18 -10.15
C PHE A 123 -0.84 -1.20 -9.00
N GLN A 124 -2.00 -1.72 -8.61
CA GLN A 124 -2.12 -2.78 -7.61
C GLN A 124 -1.42 -4.08 -8.04
N PRO A 125 -1.74 -4.71 -9.19
CA PRO A 125 -1.02 -5.90 -9.65
C PRO A 125 0.44 -5.58 -10.02
N PHE A 126 0.72 -4.37 -10.51
CA PHE A 126 2.10 -3.94 -10.78
C PHE A 126 2.97 -3.94 -9.53
N ALA A 127 2.45 -3.41 -8.41
CA ALA A 127 3.18 -3.38 -7.15
C ALA A 127 3.35 -4.77 -6.52
N LEU A 128 2.42 -5.70 -6.77
CA LEU A 128 2.55 -7.10 -6.36
C LEU A 128 3.66 -7.82 -7.15
N GLN A 129 3.77 -7.55 -8.45
CA GLN A 129 4.75 -8.21 -9.32
C GLN A 129 6.17 -7.62 -9.21
N TYR A 130 6.30 -6.29 -9.16
CA TYR A 130 7.59 -5.59 -9.19
C TYR A 130 7.99 -4.98 -7.84
N GLY A 131 7.13 -5.12 -6.82
CA GLY A 131 7.33 -4.54 -5.49
C GLY A 131 6.81 -3.11 -5.36
N LYS A 132 6.53 -2.69 -4.12
CA LYS A 132 5.94 -1.38 -3.81
C LYS A 132 6.89 -0.18 -4.07
N ARG A 133 8.21 -0.39 -3.91
CA ARG A 133 9.23 0.68 -4.02
C ARG A 133 9.28 1.37 -5.39
N PRO A 134 9.43 0.66 -6.53
CA PRO A 134 9.46 1.31 -7.84
C PRO A 134 8.16 2.05 -8.14
N THR A 135 7.02 1.52 -7.70
CA THR A 135 5.71 2.17 -7.88
C THR A 135 5.65 3.56 -7.23
N TYR A 136 6.14 3.70 -6.00
CA TYR A 136 6.20 5.02 -5.33
C TYR A 136 7.16 5.99 -6.01
N LEU A 137 8.31 5.51 -6.49
CA LEU A 137 9.30 6.35 -7.18
C LEU A 137 8.77 6.87 -8.51
N ILE A 138 8.14 5.99 -9.31
CA ILE A 138 7.52 6.37 -10.59
C ILE A 138 6.39 7.36 -10.36
N SER A 139 5.51 7.08 -9.40
CA SER A 139 4.40 7.97 -9.04
C SER A 139 4.90 9.36 -8.62
N THR A 140 5.87 9.41 -7.69
CA THR A 140 6.42 10.68 -7.21
C THR A 140 7.09 11.48 -8.34
N ALA A 141 7.89 10.81 -9.18
CA ALA A 141 8.54 11.48 -10.31
C ALA A 141 7.53 12.03 -11.32
N ALA A 142 6.49 11.26 -11.63
CA ALA A 142 5.41 11.70 -12.51
C ALA A 142 4.61 12.87 -11.90
N THR A 143 4.27 12.82 -10.61
CA THR A 143 3.59 13.92 -9.92
C THR A 143 4.43 15.21 -9.96
N ILE A 144 5.75 15.12 -9.76
CA ILE A 144 6.65 16.29 -9.86
C ILE A 144 6.62 16.86 -11.29
N ALA A 145 6.76 16.00 -12.31
CA ALA A 145 6.75 16.42 -13.71
C ALA A 145 5.43 17.10 -14.11
N LEU A 146 4.29 16.55 -13.68
CA LEU A 146 2.97 17.07 -13.98
C LEU A 146 2.62 18.35 -13.20
N THR A 147 3.17 18.48 -11.98
CA THR A 147 3.08 19.73 -11.21
C THR A 147 3.86 20.84 -11.89
N MET A 148 5.06 20.54 -12.40
CA MET A 148 5.85 21.49 -13.21
C MET A 148 5.19 21.81 -14.55
N TRP A 149 4.46 20.87 -15.16
CA TRP A 149 3.68 21.13 -16.38
C TRP A 149 2.53 22.12 -16.11
N GLY A 150 1.90 22.06 -14.95
CA GLY A 150 0.69 22.83 -14.61
C GLY A 150 0.68 24.29 -15.05
N PRO A 151 1.69 25.11 -14.69
CA PRO A 151 1.78 26.52 -15.10
C PRO A 151 1.95 26.75 -16.61
N HIS A 152 2.46 25.76 -17.34
CA HIS A 152 2.71 25.84 -18.78
C HIS A 152 1.57 25.31 -19.64
N ALA A 153 0.57 24.65 -19.03
CA ALA A 153 -0.59 24.16 -19.75
C ALA A 153 -1.37 25.35 -20.31
N LYS A 154 -1.53 25.45 -21.63
CA LYS A 154 -2.38 26.48 -22.26
C LYS A 154 -3.56 25.80 -22.93
N GLY A 155 -4.77 26.19 -22.52
CA GLY A 155 -6.02 25.66 -23.06
C GLY A 155 -6.53 24.38 -22.38
N ASN A 156 -7.80 24.09 -22.64
CA ASN A 156 -8.57 23.08 -21.90
C ASN A 156 -8.02 21.65 -22.12
N GLY A 157 -7.65 21.31 -23.36
CA GLY A 157 -7.12 19.98 -23.68
C GLY A 157 -5.82 19.65 -22.94
N GLN A 158 -4.91 20.62 -22.80
CA GLN A 158 -3.67 20.42 -22.04
C GLN A 158 -3.93 20.30 -20.54
N TRP A 159 -4.89 21.07 -20.02
CA TRP A 159 -5.33 20.96 -18.63
C TRP A 159 -5.92 19.57 -18.32
N ILE A 160 -6.83 19.09 -19.16
CA ILE A 160 -7.43 17.75 -19.01
C ILE A 160 -6.36 16.68 -19.13
N ALA A 161 -5.47 16.75 -20.12
CA ALA A 161 -4.39 15.78 -20.29
C ALA A 161 -3.48 15.70 -19.04
N LYS A 162 -3.08 16.86 -18.49
CA LYS A 162 -2.30 16.92 -17.25
C LYS A 162 -3.04 16.27 -16.08
N ASN A 163 -4.34 16.50 -15.93
CA ASN A 163 -5.14 15.91 -14.86
C ASN A 163 -5.36 14.40 -15.02
N VAL A 164 -5.60 13.92 -16.25
CA VAL A 164 -5.73 12.49 -16.57
C VAL A 164 -4.45 11.73 -16.24
N LEU A 165 -3.30 12.26 -16.68
CA LEU A 165 -2.00 11.68 -16.36
C LEU A 165 -1.70 11.78 -14.86
N GLY A 166 -2.08 12.89 -14.22
CA GLY A 166 -1.90 13.10 -12.77
C GLY A 166 -2.69 12.11 -11.94
N GLY A 167 -3.94 11.86 -12.33
CA GLY A 167 -4.77 10.83 -11.72
C GLY A 167 -4.20 9.44 -11.90
N PHE A 168 -3.83 9.08 -13.14
CA PHE A 168 -3.32 7.74 -13.44
C PHE A 168 -2.01 7.43 -12.70
N PHE A 169 -1.00 8.31 -12.78
CA PHE A 169 0.28 8.08 -12.10
C PHE A 169 0.22 8.37 -10.60
N GLY A 170 -0.69 9.22 -10.14
CA GLY A 170 -0.94 9.51 -8.74
C GLY A 170 -1.77 8.45 -8.01
N SER A 171 -2.42 7.53 -8.75
CA SER A 171 -3.28 6.49 -8.18
C SER A 171 -2.67 5.63 -7.06
N PRO A 172 -1.34 5.35 -7.03
CA PRO A 172 -0.76 4.56 -5.96
C PRO A 172 -0.99 5.12 -4.56
N ILE A 173 -1.25 6.42 -4.41
CA ILE A 173 -1.49 7.03 -3.10
C ILE A 173 -2.73 6.46 -2.38
N GLU A 174 -3.74 5.98 -3.10
CA GLU A 174 -5.06 5.67 -2.54
C GLU A 174 -5.11 4.32 -1.78
N ALA A 175 -4.33 3.31 -2.19
CA ALA A 175 -4.38 1.99 -1.55
C ALA A 175 -3.03 1.33 -1.29
N LEU A 176 -1.95 1.71 -1.99
CA LEU A 176 -0.64 1.10 -1.72
C LEU A 176 -0.05 1.41 -0.34
N PRO A 177 -0.35 2.53 0.35
CA PRO A 177 0.11 2.78 1.72
C PRO A 177 -0.46 1.85 2.80
N GLU A 178 -1.02 0.69 2.43
CA GLU A 178 -1.29 -0.39 3.37
C GLU A 178 0.04 -0.96 3.91
N MET A 179 0.19 -0.92 5.25
CA MET A 179 1.31 -1.51 5.98
C MET A 179 1.01 -2.91 6.46
#